data_AF-A0A972G6T8-F1
#
_entry.id   AF-A0A972G6T8-F1
#
_cell.length_a   1.000
_cell.length_b   1.000
_cell.length_c   1.000
_cell.angle_alpha   90.00
_cell.angle_beta   90.00
_cell.angle_gamma   90.00
#
_symmetry.space_group_name_H-M   'P 1'
#
loop_
_entity.id
_entity.type
_entity.pdbx_description
1 polymer ?
#
loop_
_entity_poly.entity_id
_entity_poly.type
_entity_poly.pdbx_seq_one_letter_code
_entity_poly.pdbx_strand_id
1 'polypeptide(L)'
;MLYAAAADYHTYGVWCKDNQTIWFYHNGRKVAEVKPSGAFNESMYMFLDTEAFTWAGLPTIASLKDHSKNTIVHDLHARCSCGLQPQRGAWMAAGRRRDITYLR
;
A
#
# COMPACT_ATOMS: atom_id res chain seq x y z
N MET A 1 -0.61 15.21 -16.55
CA MET A 1 0.04 13.92 -16.22
C MET A 1 -0.94 13.20 -15.31
N LEU A 2 -1.71 12.24 -15.85
CA LEU A 2 -2.68 11.45 -15.09
C LEU A 2 -1.92 10.37 -14.31
N TYR A 3 -2.23 10.22 -13.02
CA TYR A 3 -1.55 9.26 -12.16
C TYR A 3 -2.02 7.83 -12.50
N ALA A 4 -1.16 7.04 -13.12
CA ALA A 4 -1.51 5.71 -13.63
C ALA A 4 -2.09 4.75 -12.57
N ALA A 5 -1.69 4.88 -11.31
CA ALA A 5 -2.17 4.02 -10.22
C ALA A 5 -3.59 4.37 -9.71
N ALA A 6 -4.11 5.54 -10.07
CA ALA A 6 -5.43 6.02 -9.61
C ALA A 6 -6.57 5.67 -10.58
N ALA A 7 -6.21 5.20 -11.78
CA ALA A 7 -7.14 4.94 -12.87
C ALA A 7 -7.82 3.57 -12.78
N ASP A 8 -7.25 2.61 -12.05
CA ASP A 8 -7.75 1.23 -11.97
C ASP A 8 -7.50 0.61 -10.59
N TYR A 9 -8.12 -0.55 -10.33
CA TYR A 9 -7.74 -1.36 -9.18
C TYR A 9 -6.43 -2.07 -9.45
N HIS A 10 -5.55 -2.03 -8.45
CA HIS A 10 -4.29 -2.76 -8.46
C HIS A 10 -4.17 -3.61 -7.21
N THR A 11 -3.58 -4.80 -7.33
CA THR A 11 -3.20 -5.59 -6.15
C THR A 11 -1.77 -5.29 -5.76
N TYR A 12 -1.59 -4.80 -4.54
CA TYR A 12 -0.30 -4.57 -3.93
C TYR A 12 -0.06 -5.64 -2.89
N GLY A 13 1.11 -6.24 -2.89
CA GLY A 13 1.44 -7.26 -1.91
C GLY A 13 2.82 -7.14 -1.32
N VAL A 14 2.95 -7.64 -0.10
CA VAL A 14 4.22 -7.72 0.61
C VAL A 14 4.35 -9.09 1.25
N TRP A 15 5.53 -9.69 1.15
CA TRP A 15 5.87 -10.91 1.85
C TRP A 15 7.13 -10.68 2.67
N CYS A 16 6.97 -10.58 3.99
CA CYS A 16 8.04 -10.72 4.95
C CYS A 16 8.44 -12.20 4.99
N LYS A 17 9.34 -12.60 4.09
CA LYS A 17 9.68 -14.00 3.83
C LYS A 17 10.41 -14.62 5.02
N ASP A 18 11.31 -13.85 5.60
CA ASP A 18 12.07 -14.16 6.81
C ASP A 18 12.48 -12.82 7.45
N ASN A 19 13.18 -12.86 8.59
CA ASN A 19 13.53 -11.66 9.34
C ASN A 19 14.52 -10.71 8.62
N GLN A 20 15.06 -11.10 7.46
CA GLN A 20 15.98 -10.27 6.68
C GLN A 20 15.61 -10.17 5.19
N THR A 21 14.42 -10.61 4.79
CA THR A 21 13.99 -10.61 3.39
C THR A 21 12.54 -10.17 3.26
N ILE A 22 12.31 -9.10 2.50
CA ILE A 22 10.97 -8.59 2.17
C ILE A 22 10.82 -8.58 0.64
N TRP A 23 9.75 -9.18 0.13
CA TRP A 23 9.38 -9.14 -1.28
C TRP A 23 8.14 -8.29 -1.51
N PHE A 24 8.16 -7.48 -2.56
CA PHE A 24 7.03 -6.65 -2.97
C PHE A 24 6.42 -7.16 -4.26
N TYR A 25 5.11 -7.09 -4.34
CA TYR A 25 4.30 -7.55 -5.46
C TYR A 25 3.40 -6.43 -5.98
N HIS A 26 3.25 -6.36 -7.29
CA HIS A 26 2.24 -5.54 -7.97
C HIS A 26 1.53 -6.39 -9.01
N ASN A 27 0.20 -6.43 -8.96
CA ASN A 27 -0.64 -7.24 -9.84
C ASN A 27 -0.19 -8.72 -9.92
N GLY A 28 0.10 -9.30 -8.75
CA GLY A 28 0.53 -10.70 -8.59
C GLY A 28 1.98 -11.00 -9.00
N ARG A 29 2.74 -10.00 -9.49
CA ARG A 29 4.14 -10.18 -9.93
C ARG A 29 5.10 -9.60 -8.91
N LYS A 30 6.16 -10.34 -8.57
CA LYS A 30 7.26 -9.81 -7.74
C LYS A 30 7.95 -8.67 -8.50
N VAL A 31 7.99 -7.49 -7.90
CA VAL A 31 8.58 -6.28 -8.50
C VAL A 31 9.81 -5.78 -7.75
N ALA A 32 9.96 -6.14 -6.46
CA ALA A 32 11.13 -5.77 -5.69
C ALA A 32 11.46 -6.78 -4.58
N GLU A 33 12.70 -6.70 -4.12
CA GLU A 33 13.23 -7.41 -2.96
C GLU A 33 14.10 -6.44 -2.15
N VAL A 34 13.91 -6.46 -0.83
CA VAL A 34 14.65 -5.62 0.11
C VAL A 34 15.23 -6.50 1.22
N LYS A 35 16.49 -6.24 1.56
CA LYS A 35 17.15 -6.77 2.75
C LYS A 35 17.29 -5.65 3.79
N PRO A 36 16.49 -5.65 4.86
CA PRO A 36 16.63 -4.67 5.93
C PRO A 36 18.02 -4.73 6.57
N SER A 37 18.49 -3.61 7.13
CA SER A 37 19.77 -3.54 7.84
C SER A 37 19.76 -4.27 9.19
N GLY A 38 18.57 -4.47 9.78
CA GLY A 38 18.34 -5.18 11.04
C GLY A 38 17.28 -6.26 10.89
N ALA A 39 17.26 -7.23 11.81
CA ALA A 39 16.26 -8.29 11.80
C ALA A 39 14.86 -7.74 12.14
N PHE A 40 13.88 -8.12 11.35
CA PHE A 40 12.47 -7.72 11.50
C PHE A 40 11.71 -8.82 12.25
N ASN A 41 11.61 -8.69 13.57
CA ASN A 41 11.12 -9.74 14.47
C ASN A 41 9.85 -9.35 15.24
N GLU A 42 9.42 -8.09 15.12
CA GLU A 42 8.30 -7.54 15.84
C GLU A 42 6.97 -8.02 15.24
N SER A 43 5.99 -8.28 16.11
CA SER A 43 4.60 -8.45 15.67
C SER A 43 4.06 -7.08 15.23
N MET A 44 3.48 -7.03 14.04
CA MET A 44 2.99 -5.79 13.45
C MET A 44 1.50 -5.82 13.17
N TYR A 45 0.92 -4.62 13.13
CA TYR A 45 -0.44 -4.38 12.67
C TYR A 45 -0.44 -3.89 11.22
N MET A 46 -1.53 -4.18 10.50
CA MET A 46 -1.78 -3.63 9.17
C MET A 46 -2.62 -2.37 9.32
N PHE A 47 -2.13 -1.26 8.77
CA PHE A 47 -2.84 0.01 8.67
C PHE A 47 -3.14 0.33 7.20
N LEU A 48 -4.35 0.77 6.92
CA LEU A 48 -4.78 1.29 5.61
C LEU A 48 -5.35 2.68 5.87
N ASP A 49 -4.64 3.71 5.43
CA ASP A 49 -5.01 5.09 5.70
C ASP A 49 -4.72 6.03 4.52
N THR A 50 -5.14 7.28 4.72
CA THR A 50 -4.89 8.40 3.80
C THR A 50 -4.27 9.53 4.59
N GLU A 51 -3.07 9.93 4.22
CA GLU A 51 -2.36 11.03 4.86
C GLU A 51 -2.17 12.23 3.92
N ALA A 52 -2.16 13.43 4.50
CA ALA A 52 -1.79 14.66 3.81
C ALA A 52 -0.45 15.14 4.34
N PHE A 53 0.55 15.21 3.47
CA PHE A 53 1.90 15.61 3.83
C PHE A 53 2.23 16.99 3.26
N THR A 54 2.68 17.92 4.11
CA THR A 54 3.08 19.27 3.67
C THR A 54 4.24 19.25 2.67
N TRP A 55 5.14 18.28 2.79
CA TRP A 55 6.30 18.11 1.89
C TRP A 55 5.94 17.56 0.50
N ALA A 56 4.75 16.96 0.32
CA ALA A 56 4.25 16.47 -0.97
C ALA A 56 3.29 17.47 -1.66
N GLY A 57 3.01 18.60 -1.00
CA GLY A 57 1.94 19.52 -1.34
C GLY A 57 0.63 19.16 -0.63
N LEU A 58 -0.14 20.19 -0.25
CA LEU A 58 -1.46 19.98 0.35
C LEU A 58 -2.54 19.90 -0.74
N PRO A 59 -3.55 19.03 -0.58
CA PRO A 59 -4.67 19.01 -1.50
C PRO A 59 -5.45 20.33 -1.44
N THR A 60 -5.96 20.79 -2.58
CA THR A 60 -6.82 21.99 -2.59
C THR A 60 -8.12 21.72 -1.84
N ILE A 61 -8.70 22.75 -1.22
CA ILE A 61 -10.01 22.64 -0.55
C ILE A 61 -11.08 22.12 -1.52
N ALA A 62 -11.04 22.58 -2.78
CA ALA A 62 -11.96 22.11 -3.83
C ALA A 62 -11.82 20.61 -4.08
N SER A 63 -10.58 20.08 -4.16
CA SER A 63 -10.35 18.65 -4.36
C SER A 63 -10.75 17.81 -3.15
N LEU A 64 -10.61 18.35 -1.93
CA LEU A 64 -11.07 17.67 -0.71
C LEU A 64 -12.59 17.59 -0.61
N LYS A 65 -13.32 18.55 -1.18
CA LYS A 65 -14.79 18.57 -1.24
C LYS A 65 -15.36 17.74 -2.41
N ASP A 66 -14.51 17.32 -3.35
CA ASP A 66 -14.93 16.47 -4.47
C ASP A 66 -14.93 14.99 -4.04
N HIS A 67 -16.12 14.49 -3.70
CA HIS A 67 -16.33 13.10 -3.29
C HIS A 67 -15.97 12.07 -4.37
N SER A 68 -15.86 12.50 -5.63
CA SER A 68 -15.40 11.61 -6.71
C SER A 68 -13.88 11.37 -6.67
N LYS A 69 -13.12 12.09 -5.82
CA LYS A 69 -11.65 12.09 -5.77
C LYS A 69 -11.06 11.82 -4.38
N ASN A 70 -11.74 12.23 -3.33
CA ASN A 70 -11.21 12.22 -1.96
C ASN A 70 -11.30 10.86 -1.24
N THR A 71 -11.62 9.78 -1.94
CA THR A 71 -11.85 8.45 -1.35
C THR A 71 -10.86 7.44 -1.92
N ILE A 72 -10.22 6.66 -1.04
CA ILE A 72 -9.56 5.41 -1.41
C ILE A 72 -10.55 4.26 -1.23
N VAL A 73 -10.65 3.41 -2.25
CA VAL A 73 -11.50 2.22 -2.19
C VAL A 73 -10.61 0.98 -2.12
N HIS A 74 -10.90 0.09 -1.16
CA HIS A 74 -10.21 -1.17 -0.96
C HIS A 74 -11.15 -2.34 -1.28
N ASP A 75 -10.68 -3.27 -2.10
CA ASP A 75 -11.30 -4.58 -2.29
C ASP A 75 -10.35 -5.63 -1.70
N LEU A 76 -10.72 -6.20 -0.55
CA LEU A 76 -9.78 -6.89 0.33
C LEU A 76 -9.82 -8.41 0.13
N HIS A 77 -8.68 -8.98 -0.25
CA HIS A 77 -8.39 -10.41 -0.07
C HIS A 77 -7.11 -10.59 0.75
N ALA A 78 -7.21 -10.38 2.07
CA ALA A 78 -6.10 -10.62 2.99
C ALA A 78 -6.10 -12.08 3.46
N ARG A 79 -5.03 -12.83 3.18
CA ARG A 79 -4.80 -14.16 3.74
C ARG A 79 -3.43 -14.16 4.40
N CYS A 80 -3.41 -14.15 5.73
CA CYS A 80 -2.16 -13.95 6.48
C CYS A 80 -1.96 -14.82 7.70
N SER A 81 -0.70 -15.20 7.86
CA SER A 81 -0.07 -15.67 9.09
C SER A 81 1.38 -15.18 9.08
N CYS A 82 1.72 -14.26 9.97
CA CYS A 82 3.10 -13.90 10.31
C CYS A 82 3.27 -14.06 11.82
N GLY A 83 3.91 -15.15 12.23
CA GLY A 83 4.18 -15.49 13.63
C GLY A 83 4.46 -16.99 13.75
N LEU A 84 5.67 -17.34 14.21
CA LEU A 84 6.22 -18.63 14.70
C LEU A 84 5.68 -20.00 14.21
N GLN A 85 4.93 -20.06 13.11
CA GLN A 85 4.57 -21.30 12.43
C GLN A 85 5.14 -21.30 11.02
N PRO A 86 5.72 -22.43 10.57
CA PRO A 86 6.39 -22.51 9.29
C PRO A 86 5.36 -22.64 8.17
N GLN A 87 4.53 -21.62 7.88
CA GLN A 87 3.72 -21.58 6.65
C GLN A 87 3.47 -20.14 6.16
N ARG A 88 4.26 -19.78 5.14
CA ARG A 88 3.94 -18.99 3.92
C ARG A 88 2.66 -18.13 3.98
N GLY A 89 2.80 -16.81 4.09
CA GLY A 89 1.72 -15.85 3.84
C GLY A 89 2.23 -14.59 3.12
N ALA A 90 1.58 -14.22 2.02
CA ALA A 90 1.80 -12.96 1.30
C ALA A 90 0.57 -12.06 1.50
N TRP A 91 0.79 -10.81 1.89
CA TRP A 91 -0.26 -9.81 1.96
C TRP A 91 -0.65 -9.42 0.53
N MET A 92 -1.95 -9.28 0.24
CA MET A 92 -2.45 -8.69 -1.00
C MET A 92 -3.60 -7.74 -0.65
N ALA A 93 -3.45 -6.46 -0.98
CA ALA A 93 -4.50 -5.45 -0.87
C ALA A 93 -4.81 -4.95 -2.28
N ALA A 94 -6.06 -5.06 -2.74
CA ALA A 94 -6.49 -4.38 -3.94
C ALA A 94 -6.97 -2.97 -3.55
N GLY A 95 -6.42 -1.94 -4.17
CA GLY A 95 -6.77 -0.56 -3.86
C GLY A 95 -6.78 0.31 -5.11
N ARG A 96 -7.73 1.24 -5.17
CA ARG A 96 -7.74 2.34 -6.13
C ARG A 96 -7.89 3.65 -5.37
N ARG A 97 -6.93 4.55 -5.52
CA ARG A 97 -7.05 5.96 -5.11
C ARG A 97 -7.65 6.73 -6.28
N ARG A 98 -8.51 7.72 -6.04
CA ARG A 98 -8.98 8.62 -7.11
C ARG A 98 -8.15 9.92 -7.10
N ASP A 99 -7.92 10.52 -8.27
CA ASP A 99 -6.94 11.59 -8.46
C ASP A 99 -7.25 12.84 -7.63
N ILE A 100 -6.30 13.32 -6.82
CA ILE A 100 -6.42 14.54 -6.00
C ILE A 100 -5.51 15.63 -6.58
N THR A 101 -6.00 16.86 -6.65
CA THR A 101 -5.20 18.01 -7.10
C THR A 101 -4.50 18.68 -5.93
N TYR A 102 -3.19 18.89 -6.06
CA TYR A 102 -2.33 19.48 -5.05
C TYR A 102 -2.04 20.97 -5.33
N LEU A 103 -1.95 21.75 -4.27
CA LEU A 103 -1.34 23.08 -4.28
C LEU A 103 0.16 22.87 -4.53
N ARG A 104 0.67 23.42 -5.64
CA ARG A 104 2.10 23.52 -5.92
C ARG A 104 2.63 24.88 -5.49
#